data_AF-A0A0M3QVC8-F1
#
_entry.id   AF-A0A0M3QVC8-F1
#
_cell.length_a   1.000
_cell.length_b   1.000
_cell.length_c   1.000
_cell.angle_alpha   90.00
_cell.angle_beta   90.00
_cell.angle_gamma   90.00
#
_symmetry.space_group_name_H-M   'P 1'
#
loop_
_entity.id
_entity.type
_entity.pdbx_description
1 polymer ?
#
loop_
_entity_poly.entity_id
_entity_poly.type
_entity_poly.pdbx_seq_one_letter_code
_entity_poly.pdbx_strand_id
1 'polypeptide(L)'
;FNKVCVLLLALGLSQAVPHMLLPDVGLMQFMMRSRDLSQDNPTRSLSCFDYYLPQLNNIADNYKTEYAACLTAAKEAEAGIDDTTKENRTRIDNASDDACKALTTCSALSGSIAYFECYAEAGGDNAKTMYTISANSSELLAQVREEYRLIEIEQYSCTNKSERAYVENTANTYEELSKCLSGQGIPTNPPPTESTAAPPTESTEAPPTDSTAAPTTESTAAPPTESTAAPPTESTAAPPTESTAAPPTES
;
A
#
# COMPACT_ATOMS: atom_id res chain seq x y z
N PHE A 1 -2.82 -18.77 -32.47
CA PHE A 1 -4.16 -18.16 -32.24
C PHE A 1 -3.96 -16.83 -31.53
N ASN A 2 -4.83 -15.86 -31.82
CA ASN A 2 -4.62 -14.42 -31.80
C ASN A 2 -4.33 -13.74 -30.44
N LYS A 3 -3.43 -12.74 -30.53
CA LYS A 3 -3.42 -11.40 -29.89
C LYS A 3 -4.43 -11.18 -28.76
N VAL A 4 -3.93 -11.13 -27.52
CA VAL A 4 -4.66 -10.61 -26.36
C VAL A 4 -4.47 -9.08 -26.27
N CYS A 5 -5.59 -8.41 -26.01
CA CYS A 5 -5.82 -6.98 -26.14
C CYS A 5 -4.97 -6.12 -25.19
N VAL A 6 -4.38 -5.07 -25.75
CA VAL A 6 -3.92 -3.89 -25.01
C VAL A 6 -5.16 -3.13 -24.54
N LEU A 7 -5.54 -3.31 -23.27
CA LEU A 7 -6.48 -2.42 -22.59
C LEU A 7 -5.71 -1.16 -22.18
N LEU A 8 -5.91 -0.08 -22.93
CA LEU A 8 -5.61 1.28 -22.48
C LEU A 8 -6.58 1.63 -21.34
N LEU A 9 -6.19 1.29 -20.11
CA LEU A 9 -6.76 1.88 -18.91
C LEU A 9 -6.26 3.32 -18.82
N ALA A 10 -6.95 4.23 -19.47
CA ALA A 10 -6.93 5.63 -19.09
C ALA A 10 -7.66 5.74 -17.74
N LEU A 11 -6.95 5.44 -16.66
CA LEU A 11 -7.34 5.85 -15.32
C LEU A 11 -7.23 7.37 -15.30
N GLY A 12 -8.35 8.03 -15.61
CA GLY A 12 -8.58 9.40 -15.20
C GLY A 12 -8.56 9.41 -13.69
N LEU A 13 -7.39 9.66 -13.11
CA LEU A 13 -7.25 10.12 -11.73
C LEU A 13 -7.96 11.47 -11.67
N SER A 14 -9.28 11.45 -11.48
CA SER A 14 -9.95 12.54 -10.79
C SER A 14 -9.47 12.51 -9.36
N GLN A 15 -8.25 13.01 -9.15
CA GLN A 15 -7.90 13.57 -7.86
C GLN A 15 -8.91 14.68 -7.66
N ALA A 16 -9.91 14.42 -6.82
CA ALA A 16 -10.65 15.47 -6.15
C ALA A 16 -9.61 16.25 -5.37
N VAL A 17 -8.99 17.23 -6.02
CA VAL A 17 -8.17 18.22 -5.34
C VAL A 17 -9.15 18.90 -4.39
N PRO A 18 -8.98 18.74 -3.06
CA PRO A 18 -9.84 19.46 -2.12
C PRO A 18 -9.72 20.94 -2.48
N HIS A 19 -10.86 21.61 -2.57
CA HIS A 19 -10.97 22.99 -3.04
C HIS A 19 -9.97 23.87 -2.29
N MET A 20 -8.82 24.11 -2.93
CA MET A 20 -7.85 25.08 -2.49
C MET A 20 -8.50 26.44 -2.70
N LEU A 21 -9.25 26.90 -1.69
CA LEU A 21 -9.83 28.23 -1.67
C LEU A 21 -8.66 29.21 -1.75
N LEU A 22 -8.53 29.85 -2.91
CA LEU A 22 -7.49 30.82 -3.18
C LEU A 22 -7.56 31.96 -2.17
N PRO A 23 -6.41 32.41 -1.63
CA PRO A 23 -6.34 33.50 -0.63
C PRO A 23 -6.95 34.82 -1.11
N ASP A 24 -7.04 35.04 -2.42
CA ASP A 24 -7.57 36.27 -3.03
C ASP A 24 -9.04 36.56 -2.70
N VAL A 25 -9.87 35.52 -2.54
CA VAL A 25 -11.31 35.71 -2.26
C VAL A 25 -11.51 36.26 -0.85
N GLY A 26 -10.72 35.78 0.12
CA GLY A 26 -10.80 36.21 1.51
C GLY A 26 -10.40 37.68 1.68
N LEU A 27 -9.32 38.09 1.02
CA LEU A 27 -8.81 39.46 1.11
C LEU A 27 -9.76 40.45 0.42
N MET A 28 -10.28 40.11 -0.76
CA MET A 28 -11.24 40.96 -1.47
C MET A 28 -12.54 41.12 -0.66
N GLN A 29 -13.03 40.05 -0.03
CA GLN A 29 -14.20 40.12 0.84
C GLN A 29 -13.94 40.96 2.10
N PHE A 30 -12.74 40.87 2.67
CA PHE A 30 -12.31 41.70 3.79
C PHE A 30 -12.29 43.18 3.41
N MET A 31 -11.64 43.53 2.29
CA MET A 31 -11.55 44.92 1.80
C MET A 31 -12.94 45.54 1.53
N MET A 32 -13.90 44.76 1.03
CA MET A 32 -15.27 45.24 0.86
C MET A 32 -15.97 45.55 2.19
N ARG A 33 -15.70 44.78 3.24
CA ARG A 33 -16.28 44.99 4.59
C ARG A 33 -15.58 46.12 5.36
N SER A 34 -14.27 46.31 5.16
CA SER A 34 -13.47 47.31 5.87
C SER A 34 -13.45 48.68 5.19
N ARG A 35 -14.27 48.90 4.14
CA ARG A 35 -14.21 50.08 3.28
C ARG A 35 -14.38 51.39 4.06
N ASP A 36 -15.30 51.44 5.01
CA ASP A 36 -15.58 52.65 5.79
C ASP A 36 -14.38 53.00 6.70
N LEU A 37 -13.77 52.00 7.35
CA LEU A 37 -12.55 52.18 8.15
C LEU A 37 -11.37 52.66 7.32
N SER A 38 -11.31 52.24 6.04
CA SER A 38 -10.24 52.63 5.13
C SER A 38 -10.39 54.07 4.60
N GLN A 39 -11.61 54.61 4.52
CA GLN A 39 -11.87 55.96 4.05
C GLN A 39 -11.57 57.04 5.09
N ASP A 40 -11.65 56.70 6.39
CA ASP A 40 -11.44 57.67 7.47
C ASP A 40 -9.99 58.18 7.55
N ASN A 41 -9.00 57.33 7.27
CA ASN A 41 -7.58 57.68 7.31
C ASN A 41 -6.77 56.90 6.24
N PRO A 42 -6.58 57.47 5.04
CA PRO A 42 -5.94 56.77 3.92
C PRO A 42 -4.49 56.36 4.20
N THR A 43 -3.71 57.25 4.84
CA THR A 43 -2.30 57.00 5.17
C THR A 43 -2.14 55.85 6.16
N ARG A 44 -3.00 55.78 7.20
CA ARG A 44 -3.01 54.67 8.16
C ARG A 44 -3.36 53.36 7.47
N SER A 45 -4.42 53.38 6.66
CA SER A 45 -4.90 52.20 5.95
C SER A 45 -3.82 51.61 5.05
N LEU A 46 -3.14 52.45 4.27
CA LEU A 46 -2.01 52.02 3.44
C LEU A 46 -0.91 51.36 4.29
N SER A 47 -0.50 51.98 5.40
CA SER A 47 0.54 51.41 6.27
C SER A 47 0.13 50.06 6.89
N CYS A 48 -1.14 49.89 7.28
CA CYS A 48 -1.65 48.62 7.78
C CYS A 48 -1.60 47.54 6.69
N PHE A 49 -2.06 47.85 5.48
CA PHE A 49 -2.02 46.90 4.37
C PHE A 49 -0.57 46.53 3.98
N ASP A 50 0.33 47.51 3.88
CA ASP A 50 1.75 47.26 3.57
C ASP A 50 2.41 46.32 4.57
N TYR A 51 1.94 46.32 5.82
CA TYR A 51 2.45 45.45 6.88
C TYR A 51 1.82 44.05 6.90
N TYR A 52 0.49 43.95 6.77
CA TYR A 52 -0.23 42.68 6.93
C TYR A 52 -0.38 41.88 5.62
N LEU A 53 -0.35 42.51 4.44
CA LEU A 53 -0.42 41.78 3.16
C LEU A 53 0.75 40.81 2.95
N PRO A 54 2.02 41.19 3.21
CA PRO A 54 3.13 40.25 3.12
C PRO A 54 2.99 39.06 4.08
N GLN A 55 2.40 39.26 5.27
CA GLN A 55 2.16 38.19 6.24
C GLN A 55 1.09 37.21 5.75
N LEU A 56 -0.03 37.73 5.22
CA LEU A 56 -1.07 36.89 4.60
C LEU A 56 -0.51 36.05 3.44
N ASN A 57 0.34 36.64 2.61
CA ASN A 57 1.01 35.92 1.53
C ASN A 57 1.95 34.84 2.07
N ASN A 58 2.74 35.14 3.11
CA ASN A 58 3.63 34.18 3.75
C ASN A 58 2.86 33.00 4.37
N ILE A 59 1.72 33.26 5.03
CA ILE A 59 0.83 32.22 5.57
C ILE A 59 0.33 31.31 4.44
N ALA A 60 -0.10 31.88 3.32
CA ALA A 60 -0.57 31.11 2.16
C ALA A 60 0.54 30.28 1.51
N ASP A 61 1.75 30.82 1.38
CA ASP A 61 2.88 30.10 0.79
C ASP A 61 3.40 29.00 1.73
N ASN A 62 3.38 29.24 3.04
CA ASN A 62 3.69 28.21 4.04
C ASN A 62 2.68 27.07 3.97
N TYR A 63 1.38 27.36 3.91
CA TYR A 63 0.34 26.35 3.74
C TYR A 63 0.56 25.49 2.49
N LYS A 64 0.81 26.11 1.33
CA LYS A 64 1.11 25.37 0.09
C LYS A 64 2.31 24.44 0.26
N THR A 65 3.36 24.93 0.90
CA THR A 65 4.61 24.19 1.11
C THR A 65 4.39 23.00 2.04
N GLU A 66 3.77 23.22 3.20
CA GLU A 66 3.49 22.16 4.17
C GLU A 66 2.52 21.11 3.62
N TYR A 67 1.44 21.55 2.96
CA TYR A 67 0.48 20.64 2.35
C TYR A 67 1.15 19.76 1.27
N ALA A 68 1.99 20.35 0.41
CA ALA A 68 2.73 19.60 -0.59
C ALA A 68 3.75 18.63 0.03
N ALA A 69 4.37 19.00 1.16
CA ALA A 69 5.26 18.12 1.90
C ALA A 69 4.50 16.91 2.46
N CYS A 70 3.28 17.09 3.00
CA CYS A 70 2.44 15.97 3.45
C CYS A 70 2.15 14.96 2.32
N LEU A 71 1.81 15.45 1.12
CA LEU A 71 1.55 14.59 -0.04
C LEU A 71 2.82 13.87 -0.52
N THR A 72 3.95 14.55 -0.48
CA THR A 72 5.25 13.99 -0.89
C THR A 72 5.67 12.88 0.07
N ALA A 73 5.55 13.11 1.37
CA ALA A 73 5.85 12.12 2.40
C ALA A 73 4.99 10.86 2.26
N ALA A 74 3.68 11.02 2.02
CA ALA A 74 2.78 9.89 1.79
C ALA A 74 3.23 9.06 0.57
N LYS A 75 3.55 9.72 -0.55
CA LYS A 75 4.02 9.06 -1.76
C LYS A 75 5.37 8.34 -1.56
N GLU A 76 6.29 8.94 -0.82
CA GLU A 76 7.57 8.32 -0.48
C GLU A 76 7.37 7.08 0.40
N ALA A 77 6.45 7.14 1.36
CA ALA A 77 6.07 6.00 2.19
C ALA A 77 5.46 4.86 1.35
N GLU A 78 4.56 5.17 0.40
CA GLU A 78 4.00 4.17 -0.53
C GLU A 78 5.10 3.50 -1.37
N ALA A 79 6.05 4.28 -1.89
CA ALA A 79 7.19 3.73 -2.62
C ALA A 79 8.07 2.84 -1.73
N GLY A 80 8.18 3.17 -0.44
CA GLY A 80 8.85 2.34 0.56
C GLY A 80 8.20 0.95 0.70
N ILE A 81 6.88 0.85 0.72
CA ILE A 81 6.15 -0.43 0.74
C ILE A 81 6.49 -1.26 -0.51
N ASP A 82 6.53 -0.60 -1.68
CA ASP A 82 6.88 -1.27 -2.92
C ASP A 82 8.30 -1.83 -2.90
N ASP A 83 9.25 -1.13 -2.29
CA ASP A 83 10.62 -1.61 -2.17
C ASP A 83 10.74 -2.78 -1.17
N THR A 84 10.11 -2.68 0.01
CA THR A 84 10.19 -3.74 1.04
C THR A 84 9.53 -5.04 0.59
N THR A 85 8.45 -4.96 -0.20
CA THR A 85 7.73 -6.16 -0.68
C THR A 85 8.35 -6.81 -1.91
N LYS A 86 9.37 -6.19 -2.53
CA LYS A 86 9.96 -6.64 -3.79
C LYS A 86 10.56 -8.05 -3.73
N GLU A 87 11.27 -8.39 -2.67
CA GLU A 87 11.85 -9.72 -2.51
C GLU A 87 10.75 -10.79 -2.38
N ASN A 88 9.72 -10.52 -1.59
CA ASN A 88 8.59 -11.43 -1.42
C ASN A 88 7.86 -11.68 -2.75
N ARG A 89 7.62 -10.63 -3.55
CA ARG A 89 7.04 -10.75 -4.90
C ARG A 89 7.94 -11.61 -5.81
N THR A 90 9.24 -11.36 -5.80
CA THR A 90 10.22 -12.14 -6.58
C THR A 90 10.21 -13.63 -6.20
N ARG A 91 10.12 -13.94 -4.89
CA ARG A 91 10.03 -15.33 -4.41
C ARG A 91 8.75 -16.03 -4.88
N ILE A 92 7.62 -15.32 -4.88
CA ILE A 92 6.35 -15.83 -5.40
C ILE A 92 6.45 -16.11 -6.90
N ASP A 93 6.99 -15.16 -7.67
CA ASP A 93 7.17 -15.29 -9.12
C ASP A 93 8.04 -16.49 -9.46
N ASN A 94 9.19 -16.64 -8.80
CA ASN A 94 10.09 -17.78 -9.01
C ASN A 94 9.41 -19.12 -8.70
N ALA A 95 8.70 -19.21 -7.58
CA ALA A 95 7.98 -20.43 -7.19
C ALA A 95 6.87 -20.79 -8.20
N SER A 96 6.17 -19.78 -8.72
CA SER A 96 5.16 -19.94 -9.77
C SER A 96 5.78 -20.43 -11.09
N ASP A 97 6.89 -19.82 -11.50
CA ASP A 97 7.62 -20.18 -12.72
C ASP A 97 8.17 -21.60 -12.65
N ASP A 98 8.75 -21.99 -11.53
CA ASP A 98 9.33 -23.33 -11.37
C ASP A 98 8.24 -24.41 -11.38
N ALA A 99 7.08 -24.14 -10.76
CA ALA A 99 5.92 -25.01 -10.87
C ALA A 99 5.46 -25.17 -12.33
N CYS A 100 5.42 -24.07 -13.09
CA CYS A 100 5.05 -24.12 -14.51
C CYS A 100 6.08 -24.88 -15.35
N LYS A 101 7.39 -24.70 -15.09
CA LYS A 101 8.47 -25.43 -15.76
C LYS A 101 8.39 -26.93 -15.49
N ALA A 102 8.06 -27.34 -14.27
CA ALA A 102 7.90 -28.76 -13.94
C ALA A 102 6.84 -29.44 -14.81
N LEU A 103 5.66 -28.83 -14.95
CA LEU A 103 4.59 -29.35 -15.81
C LEU A 103 4.94 -29.30 -17.30
N THR A 104 5.64 -28.24 -17.71
CA THR A 104 6.08 -28.10 -19.11
C THR A 104 7.12 -29.16 -19.46
N THR A 105 7.98 -29.53 -18.51
CA THR A 105 8.95 -30.62 -18.69
C THR A 105 8.26 -31.95 -18.94
N CYS A 106 7.19 -32.26 -18.19
CA CYS A 106 6.39 -33.48 -18.41
C CYS A 106 5.79 -33.53 -19.82
N SER A 107 5.38 -32.39 -20.38
CA SER A 107 4.76 -32.32 -21.72
C SER A 107 5.70 -32.74 -22.86
N ALA A 108 7.01 -32.68 -22.62
CA ALA A 108 8.02 -33.06 -23.61
C ALA A 108 8.30 -34.58 -23.65
N LEU A 109 7.74 -35.35 -22.72
CA LEU A 109 7.95 -36.79 -22.63
C LEU A 109 7.10 -37.53 -23.67
N SER A 110 7.74 -38.42 -24.44
CA SER A 110 7.06 -39.24 -25.46
C SER A 110 6.58 -40.59 -24.96
N GLY A 111 7.20 -41.12 -23.90
CA GLY A 111 6.81 -42.39 -23.28
C GLY A 111 5.60 -42.23 -22.37
N SER A 112 4.53 -43.00 -22.60
CA SER A 112 3.26 -42.86 -21.89
C SER A 112 3.38 -43.03 -20.37
N ILE A 113 4.13 -44.04 -19.91
CA ILE A 113 4.33 -44.28 -18.46
C ILE A 113 5.05 -43.09 -17.83
N ALA A 114 6.23 -42.73 -18.35
CA ALA A 114 7.01 -41.60 -17.85
C ALA A 114 6.23 -40.26 -17.91
N TYR A 115 5.42 -40.06 -18.96
CA TYR A 115 4.54 -38.91 -19.09
C TYR A 115 3.53 -38.84 -17.95
N PHE A 116 2.78 -39.92 -17.71
CA PHE A 116 1.76 -39.93 -16.66
C PHE A 116 2.35 -39.91 -15.25
N GLU A 117 3.47 -40.61 -15.01
CA GLU A 117 4.19 -40.57 -13.74
C GLU A 117 4.70 -39.16 -13.42
N CYS A 118 5.32 -38.48 -14.40
CA CYS A 118 5.79 -37.10 -14.25
C CYS A 118 4.65 -36.16 -13.85
N TYR A 119 3.51 -36.23 -14.53
CA TYR A 119 2.37 -35.37 -14.18
C TYR A 119 1.75 -35.71 -12.82
N ALA A 120 1.72 -36.98 -12.42
CA ALA A 120 1.23 -37.37 -11.10
C ALA A 120 2.11 -36.79 -9.97
N GLU A 121 3.44 -36.85 -10.13
CA GLU A 121 4.40 -36.29 -9.18
C GLU A 121 4.41 -34.75 -9.21
N ALA A 122 4.68 -34.16 -10.37
CA ALA A 122 4.74 -32.70 -10.53
C ALA A 122 3.42 -32.02 -10.17
N GLY A 123 2.27 -32.65 -10.45
CA GLY A 123 0.96 -32.15 -10.05
C GLY A 123 0.79 -32.15 -8.53
N GLY A 124 1.23 -33.21 -7.85
CA GLY A 124 1.19 -33.31 -6.39
C GLY A 124 2.08 -32.27 -5.70
N ASP A 125 3.29 -32.06 -6.18
CA ASP A 125 4.20 -31.06 -5.64
C ASP A 125 3.76 -29.63 -5.97
N ASN A 126 3.27 -29.39 -7.19
CA ASN A 126 2.70 -28.09 -7.55
C ASN A 126 1.49 -27.73 -6.72
N ALA A 127 0.65 -28.70 -6.33
CA ALA A 127 -0.46 -28.42 -5.42
C ALA A 127 0.02 -27.83 -4.08
N LYS A 128 1.12 -28.35 -3.53
CA LYS A 128 1.76 -27.81 -2.32
C LYS A 128 2.33 -26.41 -2.57
N THR A 129 3.03 -26.21 -3.69
CA THR A 129 3.60 -24.91 -4.07
C THR A 129 2.51 -23.85 -4.23
N MET A 130 1.42 -24.17 -4.93
CA MET A 130 0.30 -23.25 -5.13
C MET A 130 -0.41 -22.92 -3.80
N TYR A 131 -0.56 -23.90 -2.90
CA TYR A 131 -1.09 -23.65 -1.57
C TYR A 131 -0.21 -22.65 -0.80
N THR A 132 1.11 -22.87 -0.76
CA THR A 132 2.07 -21.97 -0.11
C THR A 132 2.06 -20.56 -0.72
N ILE A 133 2.06 -20.44 -2.05
CA ILE A 133 1.94 -19.15 -2.74
C ILE A 133 0.66 -18.44 -2.31
N SER A 134 -0.48 -19.13 -2.32
CA SER A 134 -1.77 -18.53 -1.96
C SER A 134 -1.82 -18.07 -0.50
N ALA A 135 -1.26 -18.84 0.43
CA ALA A 135 -1.20 -18.52 1.84
C ALA A 135 -0.31 -17.29 2.10
N ASN A 136 0.93 -17.32 1.62
CA ASN A 136 1.88 -16.22 1.78
C ASN A 136 1.37 -14.93 1.12
N SER A 137 0.80 -15.03 -0.08
CA SER A 137 0.24 -13.87 -0.78
C SER A 137 -0.91 -13.23 -0.01
N SER A 138 -1.77 -14.06 0.60
CA SER A 138 -2.91 -13.56 1.38
C SER A 138 -2.46 -12.85 2.66
N GLU A 139 -1.46 -13.40 3.34
CA GLU A 139 -0.87 -12.79 4.53
C GLU A 139 -0.17 -11.46 4.22
N LEU A 140 0.72 -11.46 3.22
CA LEU A 140 1.42 -10.25 2.78
C LEU A 140 0.45 -9.17 2.29
N LEU A 141 -0.61 -9.55 1.57
CA LEU A 141 -1.64 -8.61 1.13
C LEU A 141 -2.37 -7.97 2.32
N ALA A 142 -2.64 -8.73 3.39
CA ALA A 142 -3.26 -8.18 4.59
C ALA A 142 -2.35 -7.15 5.26
N GLN A 143 -1.05 -7.46 5.38
CA GLN A 143 -0.05 -6.54 5.94
C GLN A 143 0.08 -5.27 5.11
N VAL A 144 0.30 -5.38 3.80
CA VAL A 144 0.43 -4.25 2.88
C VAL A 144 -0.81 -3.36 2.90
N ARG A 145 -2.03 -3.94 2.93
CA ARG A 145 -3.27 -3.16 3.02
C ARG A 145 -3.32 -2.30 4.28
N GLU A 146 -2.83 -2.83 5.40
CA GLU A 146 -2.79 -2.06 6.64
C GLU A 146 -1.75 -0.94 6.58
N GLU A 147 -0.58 -1.19 5.99
CA GLU A 147 0.44 -0.14 5.78
C GLU A 147 -0.10 1.02 4.92
N TYR A 148 -0.76 0.73 3.80
CA TYR A 148 -1.41 1.75 2.97
C TYR A 148 -2.49 2.53 3.75
N ARG A 149 -3.29 1.84 4.57
CA ARG A 149 -4.33 2.48 5.39
C ARG A 149 -3.71 3.46 6.41
N LEU A 150 -2.58 3.10 7.01
CA LEU A 150 -1.86 3.97 7.94
C LEU A 150 -1.30 5.21 7.23
N ILE A 151 -0.72 5.05 6.03
CA ILE A 151 -0.25 6.18 5.21
C ILE A 151 -1.40 7.15 4.89
N GLU A 152 -2.57 6.64 4.50
CA GLU A 152 -3.73 7.49 4.19
C GLU A 152 -4.16 8.33 5.41
N ILE A 153 -4.17 7.71 6.60
CA ILE A 153 -4.52 8.40 7.84
C ILE A 153 -3.48 9.45 8.20
N GLU A 154 -2.20 9.15 8.04
CA GLU A 154 -1.12 10.10 8.31
C GLU A 154 -1.17 11.29 7.35
N GLN A 155 -1.36 11.04 6.05
CA GLN A 155 -1.55 12.08 5.05
C GLN A 155 -2.74 12.98 5.40
N TYR A 156 -3.89 12.38 5.75
CA TYR A 156 -5.08 13.14 6.13
C TYR A 156 -4.84 13.99 7.37
N SER A 157 -4.22 13.43 8.41
CA SER A 157 -3.88 14.13 9.64
C SER A 157 -2.94 15.31 9.37
N CYS A 158 -1.89 15.10 8.57
CA CYS A 158 -0.90 16.12 8.20
C CYS A 158 -1.55 17.27 7.41
N THR A 159 -2.31 16.95 6.37
CA THR A 159 -2.97 17.96 5.52
C THR A 159 -4.01 18.78 6.29
N ASN A 160 -4.83 18.13 7.13
CA ASN A 160 -5.80 18.81 7.99
C ASN A 160 -5.10 19.73 9.01
N LYS A 161 -3.98 19.30 9.60
CA LYS A 161 -3.18 20.14 10.50
C LYS A 161 -2.72 21.42 9.79
N SER A 162 -2.17 21.32 8.58
CA SER A 162 -1.75 22.48 7.79
C SER A 162 -2.92 23.39 7.42
N GLU A 163 -4.08 22.82 7.08
CA GLU A 163 -5.29 23.61 6.79
C GLU A 163 -5.78 24.38 8.02
N ARG A 164 -5.81 23.73 9.18
CA ARG A 164 -6.17 24.39 10.45
C ARG A 164 -5.23 25.54 10.77
N ALA A 165 -3.92 25.32 10.66
CA ALA A 165 -2.93 26.36 10.88
C ALA A 165 -3.11 27.54 9.90
N TYR A 166 -3.39 27.26 8.62
CA TYR A 166 -3.69 28.29 7.63
C TYR A 166 -4.91 29.14 8.03
N VAL A 167 -6.02 28.50 8.40
CA VAL A 167 -7.26 29.17 8.77
C VAL A 167 -7.07 30.02 10.03
N GLU A 168 -6.47 29.45 11.08
CA GLU A 168 -6.24 30.10 12.36
C GLU A 168 -5.30 31.32 12.20
N ASN A 169 -4.17 31.16 11.52
CA ASN A 169 -3.20 32.24 11.30
C ASN A 169 -3.77 33.36 10.42
N THR A 170 -4.53 33.00 9.38
CA THR A 170 -5.19 33.97 8.50
C THR A 170 -6.25 34.76 9.27
N ALA A 171 -7.07 34.09 10.10
CA ALA A 171 -8.08 34.74 10.93
C ALA A 171 -7.46 35.72 11.94
N ASN A 172 -6.41 35.30 12.65
CA ASN A 172 -5.66 36.14 13.58
C ASN A 172 -5.08 37.37 12.86
N THR A 173 -4.51 37.19 11.67
CA THR A 173 -3.93 38.29 10.88
C THR A 173 -5.00 39.29 10.42
N TYR A 174 -6.19 38.84 10.02
CA TYR A 174 -7.31 39.73 9.70
C TYR A 174 -7.83 40.48 10.93
N GLU A 175 -7.86 39.85 12.10
CA GLU A 175 -8.25 40.51 13.35
C GLU A 175 -7.28 41.65 13.68
N GLU A 176 -5.97 41.40 13.60
CA GLU A 176 -4.93 42.41 13.83
C GLU A 176 -4.96 43.53 12.78
N LEU A 177 -5.16 43.19 11.50
CA LEU A 177 -5.37 44.18 10.45
C LEU A 177 -6.60 45.06 10.76
N SER A 178 -7.72 44.47 11.19
CA SER A 178 -8.91 45.21 11.58
C SER A 178 -8.63 46.16 12.75
N LYS A 179 -7.88 45.72 13.77
CA LYS A 179 -7.45 46.57 14.90
C LYS A 179 -6.58 47.73 14.41
N CYS A 180 -5.62 47.48 13.51
CA CYS A 180 -4.80 48.52 12.91
C CYS A 180 -5.63 49.55 12.14
N LEU A 181 -6.56 49.09 11.29
CA LEU A 181 -7.47 49.95 10.54
C LEU A 181 -8.37 50.80 11.44
N SER A 182 -8.73 50.30 12.64
CA SER A 182 -9.50 51.05 13.64
C SER A 182 -8.69 52.08 14.43
N GLY A 183 -7.35 52.04 14.33
CA GLY A 183 -6.46 53.04 14.96
C GLY A 183 -5.55 52.53 16.07
N GLN A 184 -5.51 51.22 16.35
CA GLN A 184 -4.58 50.65 17.34
C GLN A 184 -3.10 50.63 16.88
N GLY A 185 -2.84 50.99 15.62
CA GLY A 185 -1.50 51.02 15.05
C GLY A 185 -0.93 49.63 14.75
N ILE A 186 0.26 49.59 14.18
CA ILE A 186 1.01 48.35 13.90
C ILE A 186 1.79 47.99 15.17
N PRO A 187 1.82 46.71 15.59
CA PRO A 187 2.62 46.30 16.75
C PRO A 187 4.11 46.60 16.51
N THR A 188 4.78 47.14 17.53
CA THR A 188 6.20 47.53 17.48
C THR A 188 7.16 46.35 17.44
N ASN A 189 6.66 45.13 17.65
CA ASN A 189 7.37 43.87 17.46
C ASN A 189 6.46 42.92 16.68
N PRO A 190 6.91 42.29 15.58
CA PRO A 190 6.09 41.33 14.85
C PRO A 190 5.72 40.14 15.74
N PRO A 191 4.49 39.60 15.64
CA PRO A 191 4.11 38.40 16.36
C PRO A 191 5.02 37.23 15.95
N PRO A 192 5.35 36.31 16.88
CA PRO A 192 6.14 35.14 16.53
C PRO A 192 5.36 34.32 15.50
N THR A 193 5.94 34.11 14.32
CA THR A 193 5.52 33.04 13.43
C THR A 193 5.73 31.72 14.17
N GLU A 194 4.66 31.17 14.75
CA GLU A 194 4.65 29.80 15.25
C GLU A 194 4.67 28.86 14.04
N SER A 195 5.88 28.65 13.51
CA SER A 195 6.16 27.54 12.63
C SER A 195 5.98 26.28 13.47
N THR A 196 4.82 25.64 13.31
CA THR A 196 4.52 24.39 14.00
C THR A 196 5.43 23.34 13.38
N ALA A 197 6.54 23.03 14.05
CA ALA A 197 7.43 21.96 13.63
C ALA A 197 6.61 20.69 13.38
N ALA A 198 6.95 19.99 12.30
CA ALA A 198 6.39 18.69 11.97
C ALA A 198 6.45 17.79 13.22
N PRO A 199 5.37 17.03 13.54
CA PRO A 199 5.47 16.05 14.60
C PRO A 199 6.64 15.10 14.26
N PRO A 200 7.43 14.66 15.25
CA PRO A 200 8.45 13.65 14.99
C PRO A 200 7.74 12.44 14.38
N THR A 201 8.24 11.96 13.24
CA THR A 201 7.90 10.66 12.71
C THR A 201 8.34 9.62 13.74
N GLU A 202 7.43 9.21 14.62
CA GLU A 202 7.59 7.93 15.31
C GLU A 202 7.45 6.85 14.25
N SER A 203 8.60 6.47 13.66
CA SER A 203 8.72 5.18 13.00
C SER A 203 8.33 4.14 14.02
N THR A 204 7.10 3.64 13.91
CA THR A 204 6.72 2.38 14.54
C THR A 204 7.62 1.34 13.88
N GLU A 205 8.67 0.96 14.58
CA GLU A 205 9.57 -0.11 14.19
C GLU A 205 8.69 -1.34 13.95
N ALA A 206 8.67 -1.83 12.71
CA ALA A 206 7.96 -3.04 12.37
C ALA A 206 8.37 -4.14 13.37
N PRO A 207 7.44 -4.97 13.86
CA PRO A 207 7.79 -6.06 14.76
C PRO A 207 8.94 -6.87 14.14
N PRO A 208 9.95 -7.27 14.92
CA PRO A 208 11.07 -8.03 14.39
C PRO A 208 10.50 -9.24 13.65
N THR A 209 10.77 -9.31 12.34
CA THR A 209 10.54 -10.53 11.59
C THR A 209 11.51 -11.56 12.15
N ASP A 210 11.07 -12.33 13.14
CA ASP A 210 11.68 -13.61 13.46
C ASP A 210 11.60 -14.43 12.18
N SER A 211 12.67 -14.35 11.40
CA SER A 211 12.95 -15.31 10.35
C SER A 211 13.10 -16.65 11.04
N THR A 212 11.97 -17.34 11.19
CA THR A 212 11.97 -18.78 11.40
C THR A 212 12.69 -19.33 10.18
N ALA A 213 13.97 -19.67 10.38
CA ALA A 213 14.78 -20.31 9.36
C ALA A 213 13.96 -21.45 8.76
N ALA A 214 13.86 -21.48 7.43
CA ALA A 214 13.35 -22.64 6.72
C ALA A 214 14.04 -23.90 7.31
N PRO A 215 13.32 -25.00 7.53
CA PRO A 215 13.97 -26.23 7.96
C PRO A 215 15.06 -26.55 6.94
N THR A 216 16.31 -26.52 7.39
CA THR A 216 17.44 -27.06 6.64
C THR A 216 17.10 -28.51 6.35
N THR A 217 16.83 -28.81 5.09
CA THR A 217 16.91 -30.19 4.61
C THR A 217 18.37 -30.58 4.71
N GLU A 218 18.77 -31.16 5.85
CA GLU A 218 19.98 -31.96 5.91
C GLU A 218 19.84 -33.02 4.83
N SER A 219 20.73 -32.95 3.85
CA SER A 219 20.97 -34.04 2.92
C SER A 219 21.58 -35.18 3.73
N THR A 220 20.72 -36.00 4.34
CA THR A 220 21.15 -37.26 4.94
C THR A 220 21.65 -38.14 3.80
N ALA A 221 22.96 -38.33 3.74
CA ALA A 221 23.58 -39.33 2.89
C ALA A 221 22.86 -40.68 3.08
N ALA A 222 22.54 -41.32 1.96
CA ALA A 222 21.88 -42.61 1.95
C ALA A 222 22.57 -43.60 2.91
N PRO A 223 21.82 -44.37 3.73
CA PRO A 223 22.41 -45.45 4.51
C PRO A 223 22.98 -46.51 3.54
N PRO A 224 24.07 -47.21 3.93
CA PRO A 224 24.61 -48.28 3.10
C PRO A 224 23.54 -49.36 2.92
N THR A 225 23.35 -49.80 1.67
CA THR A 225 22.51 -50.95 1.32
C THR A 225 23.10 -52.21 1.95
N GLU A 226 22.56 -52.65 3.09
CA GLU A 226 22.71 -54.03 3.54
C GLU A 226 21.79 -54.93 2.70
N SER A 227 22.43 -55.90 2.04
CA SER A 227 21.80 -56.94 1.27
C SER A 227 21.03 -57.88 2.22
N THR A 228 19.72 -57.69 2.33
CA THR A 228 18.84 -58.65 3.00
C THR A 228 18.15 -59.50 1.94
N ALA A 229 18.41 -60.81 2.00
CA ALA A 229 17.87 -61.81 1.09
C ALA A 229 16.33 -61.81 1.11
N ALA A 230 15.74 -62.05 -0.06
CA ALA A 230 14.29 -62.11 -0.28
C ALA A 230 13.60 -63.14 0.64
N PRO A 231 12.39 -62.84 1.16
CA PRO A 231 11.56 -63.86 1.80
C PRO A 231 11.02 -64.87 0.77
N PRO A 232 10.74 -66.12 1.16
CA PRO A 232 10.24 -67.14 0.24
C PRO A 232 8.81 -66.81 -0.21
N THR A 233 8.53 -67.11 -1.47
CA THR A 233 7.20 -67.05 -2.07
C THR A 233 6.26 -68.08 -1.45
N GLU A 234 5.26 -67.63 -0.69
CA GLU A 234 4.08 -68.44 -0.38
C GLU A 234 3.04 -68.31 -1.50
N SER A 235 2.83 -69.43 -2.18
CA SER A 235 1.82 -69.62 -3.21
C SER A 235 0.44 -69.72 -2.54
N THR A 236 -0.37 -68.67 -2.62
CA THR A 236 -1.78 -68.72 -2.19
C THR A 236 -2.64 -69.18 -3.35
N ALA A 237 -3.25 -70.35 -3.20
CA ALA A 237 -4.16 -70.96 -4.16
C ALA A 237 -5.43 -70.13 -4.37
N ALA A 238 -5.92 -70.12 -5.61
CA ALA A 238 -7.16 -69.46 -6.01
C ALA A 238 -8.39 -70.03 -5.26
N PRO A 239 -9.40 -69.19 -4.94
CA PRO A 239 -10.66 -69.66 -4.36
C PRO A 239 -11.49 -70.46 -5.38
N PRO A 240 -12.31 -71.43 -4.94
CA PRO A 240 -13.15 -72.22 -5.83
C PRO A 240 -14.35 -71.39 -6.33
N THR A 241 -14.74 -71.64 -7.58
CA THR A 241 -15.96 -71.17 -8.22
C THR A 241 -17.20 -71.78 -7.57
N GLU A 242 -18.07 -70.96 -6.99
CA GLU A 242 -19.45 -71.36 -6.68
C GLU A 242 -20.39 -71.00 -7.83
N SER A 243 -21.07 -72.03 -8.34
CA SER A 243 -22.10 -71.96 -9.36
C SER A 243 -23.43 -71.61 -8.70
N THR A 244 -23.98 -70.43 -8.97
CA THR A 244 -25.34 -70.07 -8.54
C THR A 244 -26.34 -70.48 -9.63
N ALA A 245 -27.22 -71.42 -9.28
CA ALA A 245 -28.34 -71.86 -10.11
C ALA A 245 -29.46 -70.79 -10.13
N ALA A 246 -30.09 -70.63 -11.30
CA ALA A 246 -31.23 -69.74 -11.52
C ALA A 246 -32.49 -70.21 -10.75
N PRO A 247 -33.40 -69.29 -10.34
CA PRO A 247 -34.66 -69.65 -9.72
C PRO A 247 -35.70 -70.14 -10.75
N PRO A 248 -36.71 -70.94 -10.34
CA PRO A 248 -37.78 -71.38 -11.23
C PRO A 248 -38.80 -70.27 -11.48
N THR A 249 -39.27 -70.18 -12.71
CA THR A 249 -40.41 -69.37 -13.12
C THR A 249 -41.71 -70.09 -12.74
N GLU A 250 -42.62 -69.39 -12.06
CA GLU A 250 -44.02 -69.79 -11.88
C GLU A 250 -44.92 -68.90 -12.75
N SER A 251 -45.93 -69.53 -13.38
CA SER A 251 -46.89 -69.05 -14.41
C SER A 251 -46.42 -69.02 -15.86
#